data_AF-A0A645JPW5-F1
#
_entry.id   AF-A0A645JPW5-F1
#
_cell.length_a   1.000
_cell.length_b   1.000
_cell.length_c   1.000
_cell.angle_alpha   90.00
_cell.angle_beta   90.00
_cell.angle_gamma   90.00
#
_symmetry.space_group_name_H-M   'P 1'
#
loop_
_entity.id
_entity.type
_entity.pdbx_description
1 polymer ?
#
loop_
_entity_poly.entity_id
_entity_poly.type
_entity_poly.pdbx_seq_one_letter_code
_entity_poly.pdbx_strand_id
1 'polypeptide(L)'
;MPSGRNFMGKLFADAGSKYFYANDTTAGSLPLHIETVLKNFSQTDVWLNCNFNSLNELIQADSKHALFRPVALKQVYNFNKRLLPSTANDFWESAVARPDLLLADVIAILHPELLPGYELVYAEQLK
;
A
#
# COMPACT_ATOMS: atom_id res chain seq x y z
N MET A 1 -3.62 0.74 10.79
CA MET A 1 -4.06 1.38 9.53
C MET A 1 -3.70 2.85 9.54
N PRO A 2 -3.29 3.48 8.43
CA PRO A 2 -3.00 4.92 8.42
C PRO A 2 -4.27 5.75 8.65
N SER A 3 -4.21 6.79 9.49
CA SER A 3 -5.30 7.78 9.58
C SER A 3 -5.27 8.74 8.39
N GLY A 4 -6.27 9.62 8.27
CA GLY A 4 -6.31 10.67 7.24
C GLY A 4 -5.19 11.70 7.38
N ARG A 5 -4.73 11.99 8.61
CA ARG A 5 -3.56 12.87 8.83
C ARG A 5 -2.20 12.15 8.73
N ASN A 6 -2.20 10.82 8.57
CA ASN A 6 -0.98 10.05 8.33
C ASN A 6 -0.39 10.36 6.95
N PHE A 7 0.93 10.21 6.81
CA PHE A 7 1.63 10.32 5.53
C PHE A 7 0.99 9.45 4.43
N MET A 8 0.74 8.17 4.71
CA MET A 8 0.11 7.25 3.75
C MET A 8 -1.34 7.63 3.45
N GLY A 9 -2.09 8.10 4.45
CA GLY A 9 -3.46 8.56 4.24
C GLY A 9 -3.53 9.76 3.30
N LYS A 10 -2.60 10.72 3.45
CA LYS A 10 -2.46 11.86 2.54
C LYS A 10 -1.99 11.44 1.16
N LEU A 11 -0.97 10.59 1.06
CA LEU A 11 -0.47 10.06 -0.21
C LEU A 11 -1.59 9.40 -1.03
N PHE A 12 -2.45 8.61 -0.38
CA PHE A 12 -3.60 7.99 -1.01
C PHE A 12 -4.63 9.02 -1.49
N ALA A 13 -4.87 10.08 -0.72
CA ALA A 13 -5.77 11.16 -1.12
C ALA A 13 -5.21 11.96 -2.31
N ASP A 14 -3.91 12.30 -2.27
CA ASP A 14 -3.21 13.04 -3.32
C ASP A 14 -3.16 12.24 -4.64
N ALA A 15 -3.10 10.90 -4.56
CA ALA A 15 -3.18 10.01 -5.71
C ALA A 15 -4.60 9.82 -6.27
N GLY A 16 -5.62 10.47 -5.70
CA GLY A 16 -7.01 10.38 -6.17
C GLY A 16 -7.80 9.17 -5.68
N SER A 17 -7.30 8.44 -4.67
CA SER A 17 -8.00 7.27 -4.14
C SER A 17 -9.21 7.63 -3.27
N LYS A 18 -10.11 6.66 -3.07
CA LYS A 18 -11.17 6.71 -2.06
C LYS A 18 -10.76 5.89 -0.84
N TYR A 19 -10.08 6.51 0.11
CA TYR A 19 -9.63 5.85 1.33
C TYR A 19 -10.64 5.94 2.48
N PHE A 20 -10.97 4.82 3.12
CA PHE A 20 -12.02 4.73 4.15
C PHE A 20 -11.77 5.66 5.36
N TYR A 21 -10.52 5.79 5.82
CA TYR A 21 -10.16 6.66 6.95
C TYR A 21 -9.65 8.04 6.51
N ALA A 22 -9.94 8.50 5.29
CA ALA A 22 -9.45 9.79 4.78
C ALA A 22 -9.80 10.99 5.67
N ASN A 23 -10.95 10.96 6.35
CA ASN A 23 -11.40 12.04 7.24
C ASN A 23 -10.99 11.83 8.71
N ASP A 24 -10.27 10.76 9.05
CA ASP A 24 -9.83 10.51 10.43
C ASP A 24 -8.70 11.48 10.83
N THR A 25 -8.91 12.18 11.94
CA THR A 25 -7.98 13.21 12.43
C THR A 25 -6.95 12.71 13.42
N THR A 26 -6.84 11.40 13.67
CA THR A 26 -5.82 10.85 14.60
C THR A 26 -4.42 11.14 14.07
N ALA A 27 -3.47 11.45 14.95
CA ALA A 27 -2.06 11.55 14.56
C ALA A 27 -1.47 10.14 14.43
N GLY A 28 -0.89 9.80 13.27
CA GLY A 28 -0.20 8.53 13.07
C GLY A 28 -1.11 7.37 12.63
N SER A 29 -0.96 6.21 13.24
CA SER A 29 -1.65 4.97 12.83
C SER A 29 -2.76 4.61 13.81
N LEU A 30 -3.87 4.11 13.27
CA LEU A 30 -4.98 3.53 14.02
C LEU A 30 -4.66 2.08 14.42
N PRO A 31 -4.66 1.74 15.72
CA PRO A 31 -4.51 0.37 16.20
C PRO A 31 -5.85 -0.35 16.07
N LEU A 32 -6.02 -1.12 15.00
CA LEU A 32 -7.27 -1.81 14.70
C LEU A 32 -7.10 -3.32 14.79
N HIS A 33 -8.14 -4.00 15.26
CA HIS A 33 -8.25 -5.46 15.18
C HIS A 33 -8.56 -5.91 13.74
N ILE A 34 -8.17 -7.14 13.40
CA ILE A 34 -8.31 -7.69 12.05
C ILE A 34 -9.77 -7.74 11.59
N GLU A 35 -10.73 -7.97 12.50
CA GLU A 35 -12.16 -7.98 12.20
C GLU A 35 -12.65 -6.62 11.72
N THR A 36 -12.12 -5.54 12.31
CA THR A 36 -12.45 -4.16 11.88
C THR A 36 -11.84 -3.88 10.50
N VAL A 37 -10.61 -4.35 10.26
CA VAL A 37 -9.96 -4.20 8.96
C VAL A 37 -10.69 -5.00 7.89
N LEU A 38 -11.10 -6.24 8.16
CA LEU A 38 -11.92 -7.06 7.26
C LEU A 38 -13.26 -6.39 6.94
N LYS A 39 -13.97 -5.90 7.96
CA LYS A 39 -15.25 -5.20 7.78
C LYS A 39 -15.11 -4.00 6.84
N ASN A 40 -14.04 -3.21 6.98
CA ASN A 40 -13.90 -1.93 6.29
C ASN A 40 -13.12 -2.04 4.96
N PHE A 41 -12.25 -3.04 4.79
CA PHE A 41 -11.30 -3.12 3.66
C PHE A 41 -11.35 -4.43 2.86
N SER A 42 -12.12 -5.45 3.26
CA SER A 42 -12.18 -6.73 2.52
C SER A 42 -12.60 -6.60 1.06
N GLN A 43 -13.39 -5.57 0.72
CA GLN A 43 -13.90 -5.31 -0.63
C GLN A 43 -13.13 -4.23 -1.40
N THR A 44 -11.98 -3.80 -0.90
CA THR A 44 -11.14 -2.80 -1.60
C THR A 44 -10.55 -3.37 -2.89
N ASP A 45 -10.14 -2.48 -3.79
CA ASP A 45 -9.59 -2.89 -5.08
C ASP A 45 -8.09 -3.20 -4.98
N VAL A 46 -7.36 -2.43 -4.18
CA VAL A 46 -5.89 -2.50 -4.06
C VAL A 46 -5.47 -2.44 -2.59
N TRP A 47 -4.46 -3.22 -2.22
CA TRP A 47 -3.74 -3.11 -0.95
C TRP A 47 -2.32 -2.58 -1.20
N LEU A 48 -2.03 -1.37 -0.73
CA LEU A 48 -0.71 -0.74 -0.77
C LEU A 48 0.04 -0.81 0.57
N ASN A 49 1.37 -0.73 0.52
CA ASN A 49 2.25 -0.75 1.70
C ASN A 49 2.14 -2.04 2.54
N CYS A 50 2.11 -3.20 1.86
CA CYS A 50 2.18 -4.51 2.50
C CYS A 50 3.59 -4.80 3.02
N ASN A 51 3.70 -5.43 4.20
CA ASN A 51 4.99 -5.76 4.83
C ASN A 51 5.57 -7.13 4.39
N PHE A 52 4.97 -7.79 3.39
CA PHE A 52 5.38 -9.10 2.90
C PHE A 52 5.89 -9.03 1.46
N ASN A 53 6.69 -10.03 1.06
CA ASN A 53 7.27 -10.08 -0.28
C ASN A 53 6.51 -11.01 -1.23
N SER A 54 5.63 -11.87 -0.71
CA SER A 54 4.76 -12.73 -1.53
C SER A 54 3.37 -12.90 -0.91
N LEU A 55 2.39 -13.25 -1.73
CA LEU A 55 1.03 -13.55 -1.26
C LEU A 55 1.02 -14.80 -0.36
N ASN A 56 1.91 -15.76 -0.61
CA ASN A 56 2.08 -16.94 0.23
C ASN A 56 2.54 -16.58 1.64
N GLU A 57 3.57 -15.74 1.77
CA GLU A 57 4.05 -15.26 3.09
C GLU A 57 2.92 -14.51 3.83
N LEU A 58 2.20 -13.63 3.13
CA LEU A 58 1.08 -12.88 3.68
C LEU A 58 0.00 -13.82 4.24
N ILE A 59 -0.42 -14.84 3.49
CA ILE A 59 -1.47 -15.78 3.89
C ILE A 59 -0.98 -16.73 5.00
N GLN A 60 0.29 -17.12 4.99
CA GLN A 60 0.89 -17.93 6.06
C GLN A 60 0.96 -17.17 7.39
N ALA A 61 1.16 -15.85 7.36
CA ALA A 61 1.17 -15.02 8.55
C ALA A 61 -0.21 -14.96 9.24
N ASP A 62 -1.30 -14.85 8.46
CA ASP A 62 -2.67 -15.09 8.95
C ASP A 62 -3.57 -15.50 7.77
N SER A 63 -4.23 -16.65 7.88
CA SER A 63 -5.12 -17.18 6.85
C SER A 63 -6.29 -16.24 6.52
N LYS A 64 -6.66 -15.33 7.43
CA LYS A 64 -7.68 -14.30 7.20
C LYS A 64 -7.28 -13.32 6.09
N HIS A 65 -5.99 -13.18 5.78
CA HIS A 65 -5.56 -12.33 4.66
C HIS A 65 -6.13 -12.83 3.31
N ALA A 66 -6.43 -14.12 3.17
CA ALA A 66 -7.07 -14.66 1.98
C ALA A 66 -8.52 -14.15 1.77
N LEU A 67 -9.14 -13.56 2.80
CA LEU A 67 -10.51 -13.01 2.74
C LEU A 67 -10.57 -11.63 2.07
N PHE A 68 -9.43 -10.99 1.81
CA PHE A 68 -9.39 -9.69 1.15
C PHE A 68 -9.44 -9.87 -0.37
N ARG A 69 -10.41 -9.21 -1.03
CA ARG A 69 -10.51 -9.10 -2.48
C ARG A 69 -9.17 -8.74 -3.17
N PRO A 70 -8.35 -7.79 -2.70
CA PRO A 70 -7.07 -7.49 -3.36
C PRO A 70 -6.10 -8.67 -3.32
N VAL A 71 -6.14 -9.54 -2.29
CA VAL A 71 -5.33 -10.77 -2.25
C VAL A 71 -5.80 -11.75 -3.31
N ALA A 72 -7.10 -11.97 -3.45
CA ALA A 72 -7.67 -12.84 -4.48
C ALA A 72 -7.38 -12.34 -5.91
N LEU A 73 -7.40 -11.01 -6.12
CA LEU A 73 -7.10 -10.37 -7.40
C LEU A 73 -5.60 -10.13 -7.63
N LYS A 74 -4.75 -10.52 -6.67
CA LYS A 74 -3.30 -10.25 -6.66
C LYS A 74 -2.94 -8.76 -6.73
N GLN A 75 -3.84 -7.87 -6.34
CA GLN A 75 -3.65 -6.41 -6.28
C GLN A 75 -3.07 -6.00 -4.92
N VAL A 76 -1.95 -6.62 -4.51
CA VAL A 76 -1.25 -6.32 -3.27
C VAL A 76 0.16 -5.88 -3.59
N TYR A 77 0.57 -4.75 -3.02
CA TYR A 77 1.84 -4.11 -3.30
C TYR A 77 2.58 -3.76 -2.01
N ASN A 78 3.90 -3.96 -2.03
CA ASN A 78 4.82 -3.43 -1.02
C ASN A 78 5.64 -2.27 -1.62
N PHE A 79 6.49 -1.65 -0.82
CA PHE A 79 7.48 -0.67 -1.28
C PHE A 79 8.92 -1.20 -1.12
N ASN A 80 9.14 -2.46 -1.47
CA ASN A 80 10.43 -3.14 -1.29
C ASN A 80 11.20 -3.32 -2.62
N LYS A 81 10.77 -2.71 -3.74
CA LYS A 81 11.37 -2.92 -5.05
C LYS A 81 12.88 -2.61 -5.08
N ARG A 82 13.30 -1.63 -4.28
CA ARG A 82 14.69 -1.14 -4.17
C ARG A 82 15.30 -1.53 -2.83
N LEU A 83 15.19 -2.81 -2.47
CA LEU A 83 15.86 -3.40 -1.31
C LEU A 83 17.27 -3.87 -1.68
N LEU A 84 18.26 -3.51 -0.86
CA LEU A 84 19.61 -4.07 -0.97
C LEU A 84 19.70 -5.44 -0.28
N PRO A 85 20.70 -6.29 -0.61
CA PRO A 85 20.96 -7.53 0.11
C PRO A 85 21.19 -7.35 1.62
N SER A 86 21.61 -6.15 2.04
CA SER A 86 21.74 -5.76 3.45
C SER A 86 20.40 -5.44 4.13
N THR A 87 19.27 -5.57 3.43
CA THR A 87 17.90 -5.18 3.84
C THR A 87 17.64 -3.67 3.93
N ALA A 88 18.61 -2.83 3.58
CA ALA A 88 18.38 -1.40 3.43
C ALA A 88 17.35 -1.14 2.32
N ASN A 89 16.30 -0.39 2.63
CA ASN A 89 15.20 -0.10 1.71
C ASN A 89 15.20 1.38 1.31
N ASP A 90 15.41 1.64 0.03
CA ASP A 90 15.46 3.00 -0.52
C ASP A 90 14.12 3.76 -0.42
N PHE A 91 13.01 3.05 -0.24
CA PHE A 91 11.73 3.70 0.10
C PHE A 91 11.82 4.53 1.39
N TRP A 92 12.56 4.08 2.41
CA TRP A 92 12.73 4.84 3.66
C TRP A 92 13.74 5.99 3.54
N GLU A 93 14.55 5.98 2.49
CA GLU A 93 15.63 6.94 2.27
C GLU A 93 15.21 8.00 1.25
N SER A 94 15.22 7.66 -0.04
CA SER A 94 15.03 8.65 -1.10
C SER A 94 13.58 9.03 -1.35
N ALA A 95 12.58 8.19 -1.01
CA ALA A 95 11.18 8.52 -1.29
C ALA A 95 10.69 9.74 -0.50
N VAL A 96 11.30 10.03 0.66
CA VAL A 96 11.04 11.25 1.43
C VAL A 96 11.53 12.50 0.69
N ALA A 97 12.66 12.39 -0.03
CA ALA A 97 13.21 13.46 -0.85
C ALA A 97 12.61 13.51 -2.26
N ARG A 98 12.01 12.40 -2.73
CA ARG A 98 11.33 12.24 -4.03
C ARG A 98 9.87 11.80 -3.86
N PRO A 99 9.04 12.61 -3.17
CA PRO A 99 7.62 12.30 -3.01
C PRO A 99 6.87 12.29 -4.35
N ASP A 100 7.41 12.97 -5.37
CA ASP A 100 6.91 12.94 -6.74
C ASP A 100 6.96 11.54 -7.36
N LEU A 101 8.06 10.80 -7.15
CA LEU A 101 8.21 9.43 -7.65
C LEU A 101 7.33 8.45 -6.88
N LEU A 102 7.25 8.60 -5.56
CA LEU A 102 6.36 7.78 -4.74
C LEU A 102 4.88 8.02 -5.08
N LEU A 103 4.49 9.28 -5.30
CA LEU A 103 3.14 9.61 -5.74
C LEU A 103 2.86 9.04 -7.13
N ALA A 104 3.80 9.12 -8.07
CA ALA A 104 3.66 8.54 -9.40
C ALA A 104 3.47 7.01 -9.35
N ASP A 105 4.19 6.30 -8.48
CA ASP A 105 3.97 4.86 -8.25
C ASP A 105 2.54 4.56 -7.80
N VAL A 106 2.04 5.30 -6.81
CA VAL A 106 0.68 5.11 -6.29
C VAL A 106 -0.36 5.46 -7.35
N ILE A 107 -0.17 6.54 -8.11
CA ILE A 107 -1.06 6.91 -9.23
C ILE A 107 -1.06 5.80 -10.29
N ALA A 108 0.11 5.29 -10.69
CA ALA A 108 0.20 4.24 -11.71
C ALA A 108 -0.47 2.93 -11.28
N ILE A 109 -0.45 2.60 -9.98
CA ILE A 109 -1.15 1.42 -9.44
C ILE A 109 -2.66 1.63 -9.41
N LEU A 110 -3.12 2.81 -8.96
CA LEU A 110 -4.55 3.09 -8.79
C LEU A 110 -5.27 3.48 -10.09
N HIS A 111 -4.53 4.08 -11.02
CA HIS A 111 -5.00 4.67 -12.27
C HIS A 111 -4.03 4.36 -13.42
N PRO A 112 -3.87 3.07 -13.79
CA PRO A 112 -2.88 2.63 -14.79
C PRO A 112 -3.07 3.29 -16.17
N GLU A 113 -4.28 3.76 -16.48
CA GLU A 113 -4.61 4.48 -17.70
C GLU A 113 -3.99 5.88 -17.79
N LEU A 114 -3.63 6.50 -16.65
CA LEU A 114 -3.07 7.85 -16.60
C LEU A 114 -1.56 7.87 -16.86
N LEU A 115 -0.86 6.78 -16.54
CA LEU A 115 0.60 6.64 -16.67
C LEU A 115 0.95 5.35 -17.43
N PRO A 116 0.53 5.22 -18.71
CA PRO A 116 0.76 4.00 -19.48
C PRO A 116 2.26 3.75 -19.68
N GLY A 117 2.69 2.53 -19.34
CA GLY A 117 4.10 2.13 -19.46
C GLY A 117 5.03 2.69 -18.38
N TYR A 118 4.50 3.35 -17.35
CA TYR A 118 5.30 3.81 -16.22
C TYR A 118 5.87 2.62 -15.43
N GLU A 119 7.17 2.66 -15.19
CA GLU A 119 7.86 1.67 -14.37
C GLU A 119 7.89 2.13 -12.92
N LEU A 120 7.26 1.36 -12.03
CA LEU A 120 7.25 1.64 -10.59
C LEU A 120 8.68 1.78 -10.04
N VAL A 121 8.93 2.76 -9.19
CA VAL A 121 10.25 3.04 -8.64
C VAL A 121 10.46 2.31 -7.32
N TYR A 122 9.53 2.46 -6.38
CA TYR A 122 9.57 1.91 -5.03
C TYR A 122 8.62 0.72 -4.86
N ALA A 123 7.48 0.75 -5.54
CA ALA A 123 6.44 -0.25 -5.37
C ALA A 123 6.71 -1.53 -6.16
N GLU A 124 6.39 -2.68 -5.56
CA GLU A 124 6.39 -3.98 -6.23
C GLU A 124 5.12 -4.75 -5.88
N GLN A 125 4.53 -5.41 -6.88
CA GLN A 125 3.39 -6.30 -6.70
C GLN A 125 3.87 -7.62 -6.06
N LEU A 126 3.18 -8.09 -5.02
CA LEU A 126 3.50 -9.37 -4.39
C LEU A 126 3.28 -10.51 -5.39
N LYS A 127 4.23 -11.45 -5.40
CA LYS A 127 4.19 -12.66 -6.23
C LYS A 127 3.25 -13.73 -5.67
#